data_AF-A0A2M8PP58-F1
#
_entry.id   AF-A0A2M8PP58-F1
#
_cell.length_a   1.000
_cell.length_b   1.000
_cell.length_c   1.000
_cell.angle_alpha   90.00
_cell.angle_beta   90.00
_cell.angle_gamma   90.00
#
_symmetry.space_group_name_H-M   'P 1'
#
loop_
_entity.id
_entity.type
_entity.pdbx_description
1 polymer ?
#
loop_
_entity_poly.entity_id
_entity_poly.type
_entity_poly.pdbx_seq_one_letter_code
_entity_poly.pdbx_strand_id
1 'polypeptide(L)'
;MTLLTSLSPFELGNGQVVITPQHIQLTIFPNNGQTYHDAQVSDYAGLKRRNFPHRPPLKLSLVAHTSLPSQDLQGTLGFGFWNHPFMAGMSGLRLPRAIWFFFGAPPNNMPLAMGSRGHGWKAAIFDATKPLFFALLPFAPLGFLLMRIPRLYRLLWPLGQRSLGVFEQDLDIDIHQPHRYEIHWYRKQVQFWVDGHCVLSTPTASRGPLGFIAWVDNQYAIVTPQGRFGWGTVPLSQPQTLTISELTITQL
;
A
#
# COMPACT_ATOMS: atom_id res chain seq x y z
N MET A 1 11.32 18.36 -12.41
CA MET A 1 11.53 17.51 -13.59
C MET A 1 10.58 16.33 -13.45
N THR A 2 9.58 16.23 -14.33
CA THR A 2 8.43 15.32 -14.21
C THR A 2 8.87 13.87 -14.46
N LEU A 3 8.60 12.96 -13.52
CA LEU A 3 9.13 11.59 -13.46
C LEU A 3 8.45 10.57 -14.38
N LEU A 4 7.54 11.00 -15.24
CA LEU A 4 6.79 10.07 -16.09
C LEU A 4 7.72 9.24 -17.01
N THR A 5 8.89 9.77 -17.39
CA THR A 5 9.84 9.10 -18.29
C THR A 5 10.69 7.99 -17.65
N SER A 6 10.69 7.83 -16.32
CA SER A 6 11.46 6.79 -15.64
C SER A 6 10.61 5.67 -15.04
N LEU A 7 9.30 5.65 -15.31
CA LEU A 7 8.41 4.60 -14.83
C LEU A 7 8.44 3.40 -15.79
N SER A 8 8.62 2.23 -15.22
CA SER A 8 8.54 0.95 -15.90
C SER A 8 7.14 0.37 -15.70
N PRO A 9 6.38 0.13 -16.79
CA PRO A 9 5.10 -0.57 -16.71
C PRO A 9 5.31 -2.06 -16.42
N PHE A 10 4.33 -2.67 -15.76
CA PHE A 10 4.20 -4.09 -15.58
C PHE A 10 2.73 -4.47 -15.78
N GLU A 11 2.50 -5.41 -16.67
CA GLU A 11 1.17 -5.91 -17.04
C GLU A 11 1.16 -7.42 -16.86
N LEU A 12 0.10 -7.95 -16.24
CA LEU A 12 -0.10 -9.37 -16.08
C LEU A 12 -1.57 -9.76 -16.31
N GLY A 13 -1.77 -10.79 -17.14
CA GLY A 13 -3.09 -11.26 -17.54
C GLY A 13 -3.92 -10.15 -18.17
N ASN A 14 -5.09 -9.83 -17.62
CA ASN A 14 -6.02 -8.82 -18.11
C ASN A 14 -5.70 -7.40 -17.60
N GLY A 15 -4.46 -7.15 -17.16
CA GLY A 15 -4.00 -5.80 -16.79
C GLY A 15 -3.42 -5.05 -17.99
N GLN A 16 -3.66 -3.74 -18.03
CA GLN A 16 -3.15 -2.83 -19.05
C GLN A 16 -2.71 -1.50 -18.43
N VAL A 17 -1.58 -1.00 -18.90
CA VAL A 17 -0.95 0.25 -18.47
C VAL A 17 -0.84 1.19 -19.67
N VAL A 18 -1.48 2.35 -19.57
CA VAL A 18 -1.34 3.43 -20.56
C VAL A 18 -0.63 4.61 -19.90
N ILE A 19 0.55 4.94 -20.42
CA ILE A 19 1.33 6.10 -19.94
C ILE A 19 1.34 7.15 -21.04
N THR A 20 0.80 8.33 -20.73
CA THR A 20 0.86 9.53 -21.58
C THR A 20 1.65 10.63 -20.87
N PRO A 21 2.02 11.72 -21.54
CA PRO A 21 2.63 12.87 -20.88
C PRO A 21 1.74 13.54 -19.82
N GLN A 22 0.41 13.35 -19.89
CA GLN A 22 -0.56 14.00 -19.01
C GLN A 22 -1.00 13.10 -17.85
N HIS A 23 -1.12 11.80 -18.10
CA HIS A 23 -1.66 10.86 -17.12
C HIS A 23 -1.15 9.43 -17.33
N ILE A 24 -1.29 8.64 -16.27
CA ILE A 24 -1.10 7.19 -16.24
C ILE A 24 -2.48 6.58 -15.98
N GLN A 25 -2.85 5.56 -16.74
CA GLN A 25 -4.03 4.74 -16.50
C GLN A 25 -3.60 3.29 -16.27
N LEU A 26 -4.03 2.74 -15.14
CA LEU A 26 -3.81 1.35 -14.77
C LEU A 26 -5.18 0.67 -14.75
N THR A 27 -5.43 -0.24 -15.69
CA THR A 27 -6.74 -0.86 -15.87
C THR A 27 -6.63 -2.36 -15.75
N ILE A 28 -7.55 -2.98 -15.02
CA ILE A 28 -7.78 -4.42 -15.10
C ILE A 28 -9.16 -4.68 -15.70
N PHE A 29 -9.21 -5.57 -16.69
CA PHE A 29 -10.43 -5.93 -17.40
C PHE A 29 -11.15 -7.12 -16.74
N PRO A 30 -12.44 -7.35 -17.07
CA PRO A 30 -13.21 -8.47 -16.54
C PRO A 30 -12.47 -9.80 -16.62
N ASN A 31 -12.58 -10.59 -15.56
CA ASN A 31 -11.93 -11.89 -15.42
C ASN A 31 -12.67 -12.76 -14.41
N ASN A 32 -12.41 -14.06 -14.46
CA ASN A 32 -13.08 -15.05 -13.62
C ASN A 32 -12.47 -15.20 -12.21
N GLY A 33 -11.44 -14.43 -11.86
CA GLY A 33 -10.79 -14.48 -10.56
C GLY A 33 -9.96 -15.74 -10.28
N GLN A 34 -9.73 -16.60 -11.28
CA GLN A 34 -8.94 -17.84 -11.09
C GLN A 34 -7.43 -17.58 -11.11
N THR A 35 -7.02 -16.48 -11.75
CA THR A 35 -5.63 -16.07 -11.92
C THR A 35 -5.43 -14.64 -11.44
N TYR A 36 -4.18 -14.32 -11.11
CA TYR A 36 -3.77 -12.96 -10.75
C TYR A 36 -3.67 -12.06 -11.98
N HIS A 37 -4.23 -10.87 -11.87
CA HIS A 37 -4.26 -9.82 -12.89
C HIS A 37 -3.79 -8.51 -12.28
N ASP A 38 -2.90 -7.82 -12.98
CA ASP A 38 -2.17 -6.67 -12.43
C ASP A 38 -1.85 -5.66 -13.53
N ALA A 39 -2.13 -4.39 -13.24
CA ALA A 39 -1.66 -3.25 -14.01
C ALA A 39 -0.89 -2.32 -13.06
N GLN A 40 0.42 -2.19 -13.29
CA GLN A 40 1.32 -1.51 -12.36
C GLN A 40 2.35 -0.63 -13.08
N VAL A 41 2.74 0.46 -12.42
CA VAL A 41 3.94 1.23 -12.77
C VAL A 41 4.87 1.33 -11.56
N SER A 42 6.17 1.28 -11.80
CA SER A 42 7.18 1.45 -10.75
C SER A 42 8.47 2.06 -11.29
N ASP A 43 9.29 2.65 -10.41
CA ASP A 43 10.62 3.18 -10.80
C ASP A 43 11.79 2.34 -10.31
N TYR A 44 11.51 1.11 -9.89
CA TYR A 44 12.50 0.20 -9.35
C TYR A 44 12.58 -1.15 -10.08
N ALA A 45 11.88 -1.29 -11.20
CA ALA A 45 11.96 -2.48 -12.03
C ALA A 45 13.43 -2.80 -12.39
N GLY A 46 13.83 -4.06 -12.21
CA GLY A 46 15.21 -4.52 -12.44
C GLY A 46 16.24 -4.07 -11.40
N LEU A 47 15.89 -3.21 -10.43
CA LEU A 47 16.81 -2.78 -9.39
C LEU A 47 16.84 -3.77 -8.21
N LYS A 48 18.02 -3.88 -7.58
CA LYS A 48 18.14 -4.50 -6.26
C LYS A 48 17.54 -3.55 -5.21
N ARG A 49 16.81 -4.06 -4.21
CA ARG A 49 16.18 -3.26 -3.13
C ARG A 49 17.08 -2.21 -2.48
N ARG A 50 18.37 -2.50 -2.26
CA ARG A 50 19.33 -1.54 -1.70
C ARG A 50 19.58 -0.31 -2.58
N ASN A 51 19.29 -0.44 -3.87
CA ASN A 51 19.44 0.56 -4.92
C ASN A 51 18.10 1.23 -5.27
N PHE A 52 17.00 0.96 -4.55
CA PHE A 52 15.76 1.69 -4.78
C PHE A 52 16.01 3.19 -4.55
N PRO A 53 15.43 4.06 -5.41
CA PRO A 53 15.90 5.44 -5.55
C PRO A 53 15.52 6.35 -4.37
N HIS A 54 14.46 6.01 -3.62
CA HIS A 54 13.85 6.96 -2.69
C HIS A 54 14.31 6.79 -1.26
N ARG A 55 14.72 7.90 -0.68
CA ARG A 55 15.09 8.07 0.73
C ARG A 55 14.60 9.43 1.20
N PRO A 56 14.27 9.59 2.49
CA PRO A 56 13.90 10.89 3.02
C PRO A 56 15.11 11.84 3.05
N PRO A 57 14.92 13.16 2.91
CA PRO A 57 13.64 13.85 2.86
C PRO A 57 13.10 14.00 1.42
N LEU A 58 11.83 13.64 1.20
CA LEU A 58 11.18 13.80 -0.11
C LEU A 58 9.67 14.00 0.00
N LYS A 59 9.08 14.50 -1.07
CA LYS A 59 7.65 14.69 -1.27
C LYS A 59 7.19 13.95 -2.51
N LEU A 60 6.19 13.08 -2.37
CA LEU A 60 5.33 12.61 -3.45
C LEU A 60 4.11 13.52 -3.52
N SER A 61 3.71 13.94 -4.72
CA SER A 61 2.45 14.62 -4.99
C SER A 61 1.87 14.09 -6.30
N LEU A 62 0.58 13.79 -6.32
CA LEU A 62 -0.16 13.39 -7.51
C LEU A 62 -1.66 13.68 -7.37
N VAL A 63 -2.38 13.67 -8.48
CA VAL A 63 -3.85 13.62 -8.50
C VAL A 63 -4.26 12.22 -8.93
N ALA A 64 -5.18 11.59 -8.18
CA ALA A 64 -5.69 10.27 -8.52
C ALA A 64 -7.21 10.17 -8.36
N HIS A 65 -7.81 9.33 -9.19
CA HIS A 65 -9.19 8.86 -9.07
C HIS A 65 -9.36 7.49 -9.70
N THR A 66 -10.48 6.86 -9.40
CA THR A 66 -10.86 5.55 -9.92
C THR A 66 -12.04 5.67 -10.88
N SER A 67 -12.20 4.71 -11.78
CA SER A 67 -13.33 4.68 -12.72
C SER A 67 -14.65 4.24 -12.09
N LEU A 68 -14.62 3.72 -10.86
CA LEU A 68 -15.78 3.20 -10.12
C LEU A 68 -15.74 3.69 -8.66
N PRO A 69 -16.89 3.88 -8.00
CA PRO A 69 -16.91 4.17 -6.57
C PRO A 69 -16.39 2.99 -5.75
N SER A 70 -15.96 3.25 -4.52
CA SER A 70 -15.31 2.26 -3.65
C SER A 70 -16.12 0.98 -3.41
N GLN A 71 -17.45 1.07 -3.43
CA GLN A 71 -18.32 -0.10 -3.23
C GLN A 71 -18.33 -1.08 -4.42
N ASP A 72 -17.96 -0.62 -5.61
CA ASP A 72 -18.03 -1.39 -6.86
C ASP A 72 -16.64 -1.89 -7.30
N LEU A 73 -15.58 -1.39 -6.68
CA LEU A 73 -14.21 -1.85 -6.89
C LEU A 73 -13.98 -3.23 -6.28
N GLN A 74 -13.13 -4.00 -6.93
CA GLN A 74 -12.66 -5.30 -6.46
C GLN A 74 -11.14 -5.29 -6.28
N GLY A 75 -10.61 -6.27 -5.55
CA GLY A 75 -9.18 -6.47 -5.37
C GLY A 75 -8.49 -5.34 -4.58
N THR A 76 -7.26 -5.00 -4.95
CA THR A 76 -6.52 -3.89 -4.35
C THR A 76 -6.08 -2.85 -5.38
N LEU A 77 -5.88 -1.64 -4.90
CA LEU A 77 -5.20 -0.60 -5.67
C LEU A 77 -4.50 0.37 -4.73
N GLY A 78 -3.60 1.17 -5.26
CA GLY A 78 -2.96 2.19 -4.47
C GLY A 78 -1.72 2.76 -5.11
N PHE A 79 -1.02 3.58 -4.34
CA PHE A 79 0.22 4.19 -4.75
C PHE A 79 1.04 4.66 -3.55
N GLY A 80 2.35 4.77 -3.73
CA GLY A 80 3.26 5.29 -2.72
C GLY A 80 4.65 4.69 -2.85
N PHE A 81 5.31 4.52 -1.71
CA PHE A 81 6.65 3.94 -1.62
C PHE A 81 6.60 2.56 -0.99
N TRP A 82 7.09 1.56 -1.72
CA TRP A 82 7.13 0.18 -1.24
C TRP A 82 8.49 -0.44 -1.54
N ASN A 83 8.85 -1.46 -0.76
CA ASN A 83 10.07 -2.23 -1.04
C ASN A 83 9.81 -3.58 -1.70
N HIS A 84 8.55 -3.94 -1.97
CA HIS A 84 8.11 -5.15 -2.69
C HIS A 84 8.79 -6.44 -2.16
N PRO A 85 8.23 -7.12 -1.13
CA PRO A 85 8.86 -8.27 -0.45
C PRO A 85 9.00 -9.52 -1.32
N PHE A 86 8.15 -9.69 -2.34
CA PHE A 86 8.12 -10.89 -3.19
C PHE A 86 8.30 -10.51 -4.66
N MET A 87 9.31 -11.05 -5.35
CA MET A 87 9.35 -11.08 -6.83
C MET A 87 9.65 -12.51 -7.26
N ALA A 88 9.15 -12.89 -8.45
CA ALA A 88 9.57 -14.12 -9.10
C ALA A 88 11.11 -14.14 -9.25
N GLY A 89 11.75 -15.24 -8.82
CA GLY A 89 13.21 -15.42 -8.89
C GLY A 89 14.03 -14.87 -7.70
N MET A 90 13.40 -14.32 -6.66
CA MET A 90 14.10 -13.84 -5.47
C MET A 90 14.08 -14.84 -4.30
N SER A 91 15.25 -15.19 -3.76
CA SER A 91 15.38 -16.01 -2.55
C SER A 91 15.41 -15.20 -1.25
N GLY A 92 14.88 -15.79 -0.17
CA GLY A 92 14.92 -15.30 1.23
C GLY A 92 13.62 -14.68 1.75
N LEU A 93 13.32 -14.87 3.05
CA LEU A 93 12.24 -14.20 3.76
C LEU A 93 12.57 -12.71 3.89
N ARG A 94 11.85 -11.84 3.17
CA ARG A 94 12.10 -10.40 3.15
C ARG A 94 10.93 -9.65 3.74
N LEU A 95 11.23 -8.81 4.73
CA LEU A 95 10.20 -8.10 5.45
C LEU A 95 9.77 -6.82 4.69
N PRO A 96 8.46 -6.57 4.59
CA PRO A 96 7.94 -5.44 3.86
C PRO A 96 8.11 -4.12 4.63
N ARG A 97 8.28 -3.04 3.87
CA ARG A 97 8.15 -1.65 4.32
C ARG A 97 7.33 -0.90 3.30
N ALA A 98 6.31 -0.19 3.74
CA ALA A 98 5.46 0.60 2.87
C ALA A 98 5.15 1.96 3.48
N ILE A 99 4.98 2.96 2.62
CA ILE A 99 4.40 4.27 2.90
C ILE A 99 3.46 4.56 1.72
N TRP A 100 2.16 4.32 1.87
CA TRP A 100 1.25 4.32 0.73
C TRP A 100 -0.17 4.75 1.09
N PHE A 101 -0.89 5.19 0.06
CA PHE A 101 -2.34 5.12 0.06
C PHE A 101 -2.74 3.78 -0.54
N PHE A 102 -3.61 3.05 0.16
CA PHE A 102 -3.96 1.67 -0.13
C PHE A 102 -5.47 1.48 -0.06
N PHE A 103 -6.03 0.86 -1.08
CA PHE A 103 -7.40 0.38 -1.13
C PHE A 103 -7.38 -1.14 -1.15
N GLY A 104 -8.27 -1.76 -0.39
CA GLY A 104 -8.60 -3.17 -0.58
C GLY A 104 -10.10 -3.37 -0.43
N ALA A 105 -10.76 -3.90 -1.45
CA ALA A 105 -12.16 -4.30 -1.36
C ALA A 105 -12.32 -5.56 -0.50
N PRO A 106 -13.47 -5.77 0.17
CA PRO A 106 -13.80 -7.09 0.72
C PRO A 106 -13.60 -8.17 -0.36
N PRO A 107 -13.01 -9.34 -0.05
CA PRO A 107 -12.75 -9.88 1.29
C PRO A 107 -11.42 -9.46 1.92
N ASN A 108 -10.70 -8.48 1.36
CA ASN A 108 -9.49 -7.94 1.97
C ASN A 108 -9.74 -7.54 3.43
N ASN A 109 -8.81 -7.89 4.32
CA ASN A 109 -8.95 -7.60 5.75
C ASN A 109 -7.57 -7.52 6.40
N MET A 110 -7.00 -6.31 6.36
CA MET A 110 -5.67 -5.99 6.89
C MET A 110 -5.75 -4.77 7.84
N PRO A 111 -6.31 -4.94 9.06
CA PRO A 111 -6.35 -3.88 10.08
C PRO A 111 -5.05 -3.91 10.89
N LEU A 112 -4.01 -3.25 10.38
CA LEU A 112 -2.69 -3.29 11.03
C LEU A 112 -2.61 -2.27 12.18
N ALA A 113 -3.44 -1.23 12.19
CA ALA A 113 -3.59 -0.32 13.31
C ALA A 113 -4.82 -0.67 14.19
N MET A 114 -4.77 -0.33 15.47
CA MET A 114 -5.91 -0.48 16.37
C MET A 114 -7.07 0.37 15.88
N GLY A 115 -8.24 -0.26 15.73
CA GLY A 115 -9.47 0.42 15.33
C GLY A 115 -9.55 0.76 13.84
N SER A 116 -8.56 0.42 13.01
CA SER A 116 -8.66 0.59 11.56
C SER A 116 -9.59 -0.45 10.95
N ARG A 117 -10.24 -0.06 9.86
CA ARG A 117 -10.99 -0.99 9.02
C ARG A 117 -10.02 -1.92 8.30
N GLY A 118 -10.43 -3.17 8.14
CA GLY A 118 -9.65 -4.17 7.39
C GLY A 118 -9.60 -3.92 5.88
N HIS A 119 -10.58 -3.21 5.36
CA HIS A 119 -10.78 -2.90 3.94
C HIS A 119 -11.12 -1.42 3.77
N GLY A 120 -11.24 -0.98 2.52
CA GLY A 120 -11.50 0.40 2.14
C GLY A 120 -10.21 1.18 1.87
N TRP A 121 -10.37 2.48 1.64
CA TRP A 121 -9.29 3.41 1.34
C TRP A 121 -8.61 3.88 2.62
N LYS A 122 -7.28 3.81 2.68
CA LYS A 122 -6.51 4.23 3.86
C LYS A 122 -5.16 4.81 3.49
N ALA A 123 -4.68 5.73 4.32
CA ALA A 123 -3.27 6.09 4.38
C ALA A 123 -2.57 5.15 5.38
N ALA A 124 -1.46 4.52 4.99
CA ALA A 124 -0.78 3.55 5.84
C ALA A 124 0.74 3.61 5.71
N ILE A 125 1.41 3.43 6.85
CA ILE A 125 2.84 3.12 6.94
C ILE A 125 3.01 1.85 7.77
N PHE A 126 3.96 1.02 7.38
CA PHE A 126 4.48 -0.03 8.24
C PHE A 126 5.92 -0.37 7.87
N ASP A 127 6.67 -0.83 8.85
CA ASP A 127 8.06 -1.26 8.72
C ASP A 127 8.28 -2.53 9.53
N ALA A 128 8.08 -3.68 8.87
CA ALA A 128 8.29 -4.98 9.49
C ALA A 128 9.76 -5.32 9.72
N THR A 129 10.72 -4.45 9.38
CA THR A 129 12.15 -4.71 9.59
C THR A 129 12.68 -4.25 10.95
N LYS A 130 11.82 -3.66 11.79
CA LYS A 130 12.22 -3.14 13.10
C LYS A 130 12.70 -4.28 14.02
N PRO A 131 13.79 -4.10 14.78
CA PRO A 131 14.32 -5.15 15.67
C PRO A 131 13.29 -5.69 16.67
N LEU A 132 12.39 -4.83 17.16
CA LEU A 132 11.34 -5.23 18.09
C LEU A 132 10.35 -6.23 17.47
N PHE A 133 10.07 -6.13 16.16
CA PHE A 133 9.23 -7.11 15.48
C PHE A 133 9.86 -8.51 15.52
N PHE A 134 11.17 -8.60 15.25
CA PHE A 134 11.91 -9.86 15.33
C PHE A 134 11.93 -10.44 16.76
N ALA A 135 12.11 -9.60 17.77
CA ALA A 135 12.10 -10.03 19.17
C ALA A 135 10.74 -10.63 19.59
N LEU A 136 9.64 -10.18 18.98
CA LEU A 136 8.28 -10.66 19.25
C LEU A 136 7.88 -11.87 18.40
N LEU A 137 8.60 -12.17 17.31
CA LEU A 137 8.24 -13.22 16.37
C LEU A 137 8.08 -14.61 17.01
N PRO A 138 8.97 -15.07 17.93
CA PRO A 138 8.79 -16.35 18.62
C PRO A 138 7.51 -16.43 19.46
N PHE A 139 7.01 -15.28 19.92
CA PHE A 139 5.80 -15.18 20.74
C PHE A 139 4.53 -14.95 19.89
N ALA A 140 4.64 -14.84 18.57
CA ALA A 140 3.52 -14.54 17.69
C ALA A 140 2.34 -15.52 17.84
N PRO A 141 2.53 -16.86 17.93
CA PRO A 141 1.40 -17.79 18.11
C PRO A 141 0.60 -17.51 19.39
N LEU A 142 1.29 -17.27 20.51
CA LEU A 142 0.65 -16.89 21.77
C LEU A 142 -0.02 -15.51 21.63
N GLY A 143 0.68 -14.55 21.01
CA GLY A 143 0.15 -13.23 20.71
C GLY A 143 -1.18 -13.28 19.97
N PHE A 144 -1.27 -14.10 18.91
CA PHE A 144 -2.51 -14.28 18.14
C PHE A 144 -3.67 -14.78 18.99
N LEU A 145 -3.42 -15.73 19.90
CA LEU A 145 -4.44 -16.23 20.83
C LEU A 145 -4.88 -15.13 21.82
N LEU A 146 -3.93 -14.38 22.39
CA LEU A 146 -4.23 -13.28 23.31
C LEU A 146 -5.03 -12.17 22.62
N MET A 147 -4.74 -11.87 21.35
CA MET A 147 -5.45 -10.84 20.57
C MET A 147 -6.91 -11.21 20.28
N ARG A 148 -7.33 -12.46 20.48
CA ARG A 148 -8.76 -12.87 20.39
C ARG A 148 -9.57 -12.43 21.61
N ILE A 149 -8.92 -12.10 22.73
CA ILE A 149 -9.58 -11.60 23.93
C ILE A 149 -9.65 -10.06 23.86
N PRO A 150 -10.84 -9.43 23.77
CA PRO A 150 -10.96 -7.99 23.49
C PRO A 150 -10.23 -7.08 24.48
N ARG A 151 -10.19 -7.46 25.77
CA ARG A 151 -9.47 -6.70 26.80
C ARG A 151 -7.95 -6.74 26.59
N LEU A 152 -7.42 -7.92 26.27
CA LEU A 152 -5.98 -8.10 26.01
C LEU A 152 -5.57 -7.47 24.69
N TYR A 153 -6.43 -7.53 23.67
CA TYR A 153 -6.20 -6.81 22.41
C TYR A 153 -6.00 -5.31 22.65
N ARG A 154 -6.93 -4.65 23.37
CA ARG A 154 -6.80 -3.21 23.69
C ARG A 154 -5.55 -2.88 24.49
N LEU A 155 -5.10 -3.80 25.36
CA LEU A 155 -3.95 -3.57 26.23
C LEU A 155 -2.60 -3.83 25.53
N LEU A 156 -2.49 -4.93 24.78
CA LEU A 156 -1.22 -5.45 24.27
C LEU A 156 -0.96 -5.06 22.81
N TRP A 157 -2.00 -4.89 22.00
CA TRP A 157 -1.83 -4.56 20.58
C TRP A 157 -1.06 -3.26 20.29
N PRO A 158 -1.12 -2.19 21.12
CA PRO A 158 -0.29 -1.00 20.91
C PRO A 158 1.21 -1.31 20.90
N LEU A 159 1.66 -2.35 21.61
CA LEU A 159 3.06 -2.80 21.58
C LEU A 159 3.40 -3.47 20.24
N GLY A 160 2.49 -4.30 19.72
CA GLY A 160 2.60 -4.93 18.40
C GLY A 160 2.64 -3.90 17.27
N GLN A 161 1.78 -2.88 17.30
CA GLN A 161 1.82 -1.77 16.34
C GLN A 161 3.14 -1.01 16.38
N ARG A 162 3.65 -0.69 17.59
CA ARG A 162 4.93 0.00 17.76
C ARG A 162 6.08 -0.83 17.19
N SER A 163 6.05 -2.14 17.40
CA SER A 163 7.07 -3.06 16.88
C SER A 163 7.08 -3.12 15.35
N LEU A 164 5.91 -3.04 14.72
CA LEU A 164 5.76 -2.97 13.26
C LEU A 164 5.88 -1.55 12.69
N GLY A 165 5.92 -0.53 13.55
CA GLY A 165 5.86 0.87 13.09
C GLY A 165 4.61 1.21 12.30
N VAL A 166 3.50 0.56 12.64
CA VAL A 166 2.26 0.71 11.91
C VAL A 166 1.52 1.96 12.35
N PHE A 167 1.16 2.79 11.38
CA PHE A 167 0.17 3.84 11.53
C PHE A 167 -0.75 3.79 10.32
N GLU A 168 -2.05 3.78 10.55
CA GLU A 168 -3.07 3.78 9.50
C GLU A 168 -4.16 4.79 9.85
N GLN A 169 -4.72 5.41 8.83
CA GLN A 169 -5.91 6.25 8.92
C GLN A 169 -6.85 5.85 7.78
N ASP A 170 -8.06 5.41 8.14
CA ASP A 170 -9.13 5.19 7.15
C ASP A 170 -9.56 6.54 6.57
N LEU A 171 -9.79 6.56 5.27
CA LEU A 171 -10.18 7.73 4.50
C LEU A 171 -11.62 7.54 4.03
N ASP A 172 -12.52 8.41 4.48
CA ASP A 172 -13.93 8.41 4.11
C ASP A 172 -14.17 9.49 3.03
N ILE A 173 -13.58 9.26 1.85
CA ILE A 173 -13.65 10.16 0.69
C ILE A 173 -14.07 9.35 -0.55
N ASP A 174 -14.73 10.02 -1.49
CA ASP A 174 -15.14 9.40 -2.74
C ASP A 174 -13.96 9.27 -3.71
N ILE A 175 -13.31 8.11 -3.71
CA ILE A 175 -12.15 7.82 -4.60
C ILE A 175 -12.49 7.77 -6.09
N HIS A 176 -13.77 7.85 -6.48
CA HIS A 176 -14.17 8.06 -7.87
C HIS A 176 -13.92 9.51 -8.32
N GLN A 177 -13.88 10.47 -7.38
CA GLN A 177 -13.54 11.86 -7.66
C GLN A 177 -12.03 12.08 -7.68
N PRO A 178 -11.55 13.03 -8.51
CA PRO A 178 -10.14 13.43 -8.49
C PRO A 178 -9.78 14.13 -7.19
N HIS A 179 -8.80 13.57 -6.49
CA HIS A 179 -8.24 14.12 -5.25
C HIS A 179 -6.73 14.33 -5.39
N ARG A 180 -6.21 15.39 -4.75
CA ARG A 180 -4.78 15.64 -4.61
C ARG A 180 -4.25 14.84 -3.42
N TYR A 181 -3.30 13.96 -3.68
CA TYR A 181 -2.64 13.15 -2.65
C TYR A 181 -1.18 13.57 -2.52
N GLU A 182 -0.72 13.70 -1.28
CA GLU A 182 0.68 13.99 -0.99
C GLU A 182 1.22 13.10 0.14
N ILE A 183 2.47 12.67 -0.02
CA ILE A 183 3.23 12.01 1.03
C ILE A 183 4.49 12.83 1.28
N HIS A 184 4.56 13.48 2.43
CA HIS A 184 5.75 14.18 2.88
C HIS A 184 6.57 13.23 3.76
N TRP A 185 7.63 12.68 3.20
CA TRP A 185 8.51 11.74 3.88
C TRP A 185 9.73 12.48 4.41
N TYR A 186 9.65 12.91 5.67
CA TYR A 186 10.77 13.53 6.38
C TYR A 186 11.68 12.46 7.01
N ARG A 187 12.86 12.89 7.50
CA ARG A 187 13.83 11.98 8.16
C ARG A 187 13.29 11.33 9.44
N LYS A 188 12.35 11.98 10.13
CA LYS A 188 11.83 11.54 11.44
C LYS A 188 10.32 11.25 11.45
N GLN A 189 9.58 11.73 10.46
CA GLN A 189 8.12 11.60 10.40
C GLN A 189 7.67 11.40 8.96
N VAL A 190 6.46 10.88 8.78
CA VAL A 190 5.75 10.89 7.50
C VAL A 190 4.42 11.59 7.70
N GLN A 191 4.04 12.43 6.75
CA GLN A 191 2.72 13.04 6.71
C GLN A 191 2.02 12.69 5.41
N PHE A 192 0.75 12.32 5.52
CA PHE A 192 -0.14 12.11 4.39
C PHE A 192 -1.12 13.27 4.32
N TRP A 193 -1.31 13.79 3.12
CA TRP A 193 -2.23 14.88 2.85
C TRP A 193 -3.20 14.50 1.73
N VAL A 194 -4.45 14.91 1.89
CA VAL A 194 -5.49 14.82 0.87
C VAL A 194 -6.13 16.20 0.74
N ASP A 195 -6.14 16.76 -0.48
CA ASP A 195 -6.73 18.07 -0.78
C ASP A 195 -6.29 19.17 0.21
N GLY A 196 -5.00 19.21 0.53
CA GLY A 196 -4.42 20.20 1.45
C GLY A 196 -4.69 19.95 2.94
N HIS A 197 -5.35 18.85 3.31
CA HIS A 197 -5.59 18.47 4.70
C HIS A 197 -4.68 17.31 5.12
N CYS A 198 -3.96 17.47 6.23
CA CYS A 198 -3.14 16.41 6.79
C CYS A 198 -4.05 15.33 7.41
N VAL A 199 -4.10 14.15 6.79
CA VAL A 199 -4.96 13.04 7.24
C VAL A 199 -4.23 12.09 8.19
N LEU A 200 -2.91 11.98 8.08
CA LEU A 200 -2.11 11.13 8.97
C LEU A 200 -0.73 11.74 9.17
N SER A 201 -0.30 11.91 10.42
CA SER A 201 1.06 12.32 10.78
C SER A 201 1.66 11.31 11.74
N THR A 202 2.85 10.81 11.44
CA THR A 202 3.48 9.71 12.18
C THR A 202 4.66 10.19 13.03
N PRO A 203 4.86 9.64 14.24
CA PRO A 203 5.99 10.00 15.09
C PRO A 203 7.32 9.36 14.63
N THR A 204 7.28 8.49 13.61
CA THR A 204 8.46 7.80 13.08
C THR A 204 8.39 7.67 11.57
N ALA A 205 9.53 7.77 10.89
CA ALA A 205 9.66 7.48 9.46
C ALA A 205 10.31 6.11 9.22
N SER A 206 9.99 5.49 8.08
CA SER A 206 10.78 4.38 7.51
C SER A 206 12.16 4.91 7.11
N ARG A 207 13.22 4.11 7.33
CA ARG A 207 14.63 4.51 7.12
C ARG A 207 15.31 3.78 5.96
N GLY A 208 14.60 2.91 5.26
CA GLY A 208 15.15 2.13 4.15
C GLY A 208 14.98 2.78 2.78
N PRO A 209 15.79 2.37 1.78
CA PRO A 209 15.48 2.69 0.39
C PRO A 209 14.13 2.05 0.01
N LEU A 210 13.25 2.86 -0.57
CA LEU A 210 11.95 2.45 -1.12
C LEU A 210 11.88 2.85 -2.59
N GLY A 211 10.99 2.21 -3.34
CA GLY A 211 10.70 2.54 -4.73
C GLY A 211 9.26 3.01 -4.86
N PHE A 212 8.99 3.87 -5.84
CA PHE A 212 7.63 4.31 -6.12
C PHE A 212 6.88 3.19 -6.84
N ILE A 213 5.62 3.00 -6.46
CA ILE A 213 4.70 2.07 -7.09
C ILE A 213 3.31 2.70 -7.18
N ALA A 214 2.59 2.39 -8.24
CA ALA A 214 1.14 2.52 -8.32
C ALA A 214 0.58 1.28 -9.04
N TRP A 215 -0.55 0.75 -8.58
CA TRP A 215 -1.10 -0.51 -9.09
C TRP A 215 -2.62 -0.58 -8.97
N VAL A 216 -3.20 -1.48 -9.77
CA VAL A 216 -4.56 -2.02 -9.62
C VAL A 216 -4.46 -3.52 -9.89
N ASP A 217 -4.98 -4.33 -8.97
CA ASP A 217 -4.98 -5.77 -9.09
C ASP A 217 -6.31 -6.41 -8.64
N ASN A 218 -6.46 -7.71 -8.90
CA ASN A 218 -7.59 -8.49 -8.43
C ASN A 218 -7.29 -9.33 -7.17
N GLN A 219 -6.29 -8.95 -6.39
CA GLN A 219 -5.85 -9.74 -5.23
C GLN A 219 -6.57 -9.29 -3.95
N TYR A 220 -6.63 -10.17 -2.94
CA TYR A 220 -6.94 -9.77 -1.57
C TYR A 220 -5.98 -10.43 -0.59
N ALA A 221 -5.81 -9.81 0.57
CA ALA A 221 -5.12 -10.39 1.72
C ALA A 221 -5.95 -10.23 3.00
N ILE A 222 -5.96 -11.27 3.82
CA ILE A 222 -6.46 -11.27 5.19
C ILE A 222 -5.25 -11.41 6.08
N VAL A 223 -4.96 -10.39 6.88
CA VAL A 223 -3.85 -10.38 7.85
C VAL A 223 -4.35 -9.68 9.09
N THR A 224 -4.75 -10.46 10.10
CA THR A 224 -5.32 -9.92 11.34
C THR A 224 -4.42 -10.15 12.54
N PRO A 225 -4.45 -9.27 13.56
CA PRO A 225 -3.74 -9.48 14.82
C PRO A 225 -4.16 -10.76 15.55
N GLN A 226 -5.33 -11.33 15.24
CA GLN A 226 -5.87 -12.56 15.83
C GLN A 226 -5.32 -13.85 15.17
N GLY A 227 -4.41 -13.71 14.22
CA GLY A 227 -3.78 -14.83 13.50
C GLY A 227 -4.66 -15.42 12.39
N ARG A 228 -5.62 -14.66 11.85
CA ARG A 228 -6.27 -15.03 10.59
C ARG A 228 -5.39 -14.57 9.44
N PHE A 229 -4.99 -15.54 8.61
CA PHE A 229 -4.22 -15.33 7.39
C PHE A 229 -4.99 -15.93 6.22
N GLY A 230 -5.05 -15.21 5.11
CA GLY A 230 -5.67 -15.66 3.87
C GLY A 230 -5.21 -14.79 2.73
N TRP A 231 -5.19 -15.34 1.52
CA TRP A 231 -4.88 -14.62 0.31
C TRP A 231 -5.57 -15.31 -0.86
N GLY A 232 -5.78 -14.56 -1.93
CA GLY A 232 -6.33 -15.10 -3.16
C GLY A 232 -6.68 -14.00 -4.14
N THR A 233 -7.40 -14.38 -5.18
CA THR A 233 -7.88 -13.49 -6.22
C THR A 233 -9.40 -13.41 -6.20
N VAL A 234 -9.95 -12.30 -6.68
CA VAL A 234 -11.39 -12.09 -6.83
C VAL A 234 -11.75 -11.90 -8.30
N PRO A 235 -12.95 -12.32 -8.73
CA PRO A 235 -13.44 -12.06 -10.08
C PRO A 235 -13.78 -10.59 -10.27
N LEU A 236 -13.67 -10.13 -11.52
CA LEU A 236 -14.10 -8.80 -11.94
C LEU A 236 -15.17 -8.93 -13.03
N SER A 237 -16.31 -8.28 -12.83
CA SER A 237 -17.42 -8.25 -13.81
C SER A 237 -17.31 -7.10 -14.80
N GLN A 238 -16.62 -6.03 -14.44
CA GLN A 238 -16.45 -4.81 -15.25
C GLN A 238 -15.01 -4.29 -15.15
N PRO A 239 -14.53 -3.51 -16.13
CA PRO A 239 -13.23 -2.87 -16.04
C PRO A 239 -13.16 -1.91 -14.86
N GLN A 240 -12.03 -1.88 -14.17
CA GLN A 240 -11.73 -0.86 -13.16
C GLN A 240 -10.35 -0.24 -13.44
N THR A 241 -10.29 1.09 -13.34
CA THR A 241 -9.10 1.88 -13.67
C THR A 241 -8.72 2.78 -12.50
N LEU A 242 -7.41 2.87 -12.23
CA LEU A 242 -6.81 3.96 -11.46
C LEU A 242 -6.14 4.93 -12.43
N THR A 243 -6.60 6.17 -12.43
CA THR A 243 -6.02 7.25 -13.22
C THR A 243 -5.17 8.12 -12.31
N ILE A 244 -3.91 8.37 -12.70
CA ILE A 244 -2.96 9.23 -12.00
C ILE A 244 -2.51 10.35 -12.94
N SER A 245 -2.49 11.58 -12.46
CA SER A 245 -1.96 12.74 -13.18
C SER A 245 -1.13 13.61 -12.23
N GLU A 246 -0.38 14.57 -12.79
CA GLU A 246 0.46 15.50 -12.02
C GLU A 246 1.46 14.83 -11.06
N LEU A 247 1.93 13.63 -11.40
CA LEU A 247 2.86 12.86 -10.58
C LEU A 247 4.22 13.56 -10.49
N THR A 248 4.61 13.88 -9.26
CA THR A 248 5.90 14.47 -8.92
C THR A 248 6.49 13.82 -7.68
N ILE A 249 7.79 13.53 -7.73
CA ILE A 249 8.59 13.15 -6.56
C ILE A 249 9.77 14.12 -6.51
N THR A 250 9.89 14.85 -5.42
CA THR A 250 10.88 15.91 -5.26
C THR A 250 11.55 15.81 -3.90
N GLN A 251 12.78 16.30 -3.78
CA GLN A 251 13.43 16.43 -2.47
C GLN A 251 12.74 17.55 -1.67
N LEU A 252 12.66 17.36 -0.34
CA LEU A 252 12.16 18.34 0.62
C LEU A 252 13.30 19.12 1.30
#